data_AF-A0A0Q2MHW2-F1
#
_entry.id   AF-A0A0Q2MHW2-F1
#
_cell.length_a   1.000
_cell.length_b   1.000
_cell.length_c   1.000
_cell.angle_alpha   90.00
_cell.angle_beta   90.00
_cell.angle_gamma   90.00
#
_symmetry.space_group_name_H-M   'P 1'
#
loop_
_entity.id
_entity.type
_entity.pdbx_description
1 polymer ?
#
loop_
_entity_poly.entity_id
_entity_poly.type
_entity_poly.pdbx_seq_one_letter_code
_entity_poly.pdbx_strand_id
1 'polypeptide(L)'
;MHQATIATRFFKDLDEAKAHLKDLAGSVGANAVLNLKHEKDTFNDGNYKYTVHAFTADLALVTEKIPCTFEGETRDALARIKSRKTLFNHKFEEIVRIESEARARQLNKGCALFMISIIAIPACLISVYQWIGERFI
;
A
#
# COMPACT_ATOMS: atom_id res chain seq x y z
N MET A 1 12.24 -10.64 -2.70
CA MET A 1 10.99 -9.92 -3.01
C MET A 1 10.73 -8.92 -1.91
N HIS A 2 10.40 -7.68 -2.26
CA HIS A 2 10.01 -6.61 -1.34
C HIS A 2 8.59 -6.19 -1.68
N GLN A 3 7.70 -6.06 -0.70
CA GLN A 3 6.31 -5.68 -0.96
C GLN A 3 5.73 -4.85 0.17
N ALA A 4 4.71 -4.05 -0.14
CA ALA A 4 3.91 -3.34 0.84
C ALA A 4 2.47 -3.16 0.35
N THR A 5 1.52 -3.26 1.28
CA THR A 5 0.07 -3.25 1.00
C THR A 5 -0.48 -1.84 1.00
N ILE A 6 -1.18 -1.46 -0.06
CA ILE A 6 -1.88 -0.19 -0.19
C ILE A 6 -3.38 -0.41 -0.40
N ALA A 7 -4.19 0.47 0.18
CA ALA A 7 -5.60 0.62 -0.15
C ALA A 7 -5.79 1.97 -0.82
N THR A 8 -6.39 1.99 -2.00
CA THR A 8 -6.66 3.23 -2.73
C THR A 8 -7.86 3.96 -2.12
N ARG A 9 -7.94 5.25 -2.40
CA ARG A 9 -9.17 6.03 -2.33
C ARG A 9 -10.25 5.47 -3.26
N PHE A 10 -11.46 5.97 -3.08
CA PHE A 10 -12.64 5.56 -3.82
C PHE A 10 -12.82 6.40 -5.08
N PHE A 11 -13.25 5.75 -6.17
CA PHE A 11 -13.56 6.37 -7.45
C PHE A 11 -14.95 5.96 -7.91
N LYS A 12 -15.60 6.81 -8.71
CA LYS A 12 -16.92 6.48 -9.28
C LYS A 12 -16.79 5.52 -10.46
N ASP A 13 -15.71 5.66 -11.24
CA ASP A 13 -15.43 4.82 -12.38
C ASP A 13 -14.40 3.73 -12.05
N LEU A 14 -14.61 2.53 -12.58
CA LEU A 14 -13.76 1.37 -12.32
C LEU A 14 -12.41 1.47 -13.05
N ASP A 15 -12.41 1.99 -14.27
CA ASP A 15 -11.21 2.08 -15.08
C ASP A 15 -10.32 3.22 -14.59
N GLU A 16 -10.92 4.31 -14.08
CA GLU A 16 -10.20 5.33 -13.32
C GLU A 16 -9.50 4.74 -12.08
N ALA A 17 -10.19 3.91 -11.30
CA ALA A 17 -9.59 3.26 -10.12
C ALA A 17 -8.41 2.34 -10.48
N LYS A 18 -8.52 1.58 -11.58
CA LYS A 18 -7.43 0.72 -12.07
C LYS A 18 -6.24 1.53 -12.58
N ALA A 19 -6.50 2.59 -13.36
CA ALA A 19 -5.48 3.49 -13.87
C ALA A 19 -4.72 4.13 -12.72
N HIS A 20 -5.44 4.63 -11.71
CA HIS A 20 -4.84 5.20 -10.50
C HIS A 20 -3.95 4.19 -9.76
N LEU A 21 -4.40 2.95 -9.56
CA LEU A 21 -3.56 1.92 -8.93
C LEU A 21 -2.27 1.65 -9.72
N LYS A 22 -2.35 1.63 -11.05
CA LYS A 22 -1.17 1.47 -11.93
C LYS A 22 -0.20 2.65 -11.79
N ASP A 23 -0.72 3.87 -11.70
CA ASP A 23 0.09 5.07 -11.52
C ASP A 23 0.76 5.09 -10.14
N LEU A 24 0.08 4.64 -9.09
CA LEU A 24 0.67 4.45 -7.75
C LEU A 24 1.80 3.43 -7.79
N ALA A 25 1.59 2.28 -8.44
CA ALA A 25 2.63 1.25 -8.60
C ALA A 25 3.87 1.80 -9.32
N GLY A 26 3.66 2.52 -10.43
CA GLY A 26 4.75 3.17 -11.18
C GLY A 26 5.48 4.25 -10.37
N SER A 27 4.73 5.04 -9.59
CA SER A 27 5.28 6.13 -8.77
C SER A 27 6.26 5.60 -7.71
N VAL A 28 5.89 4.52 -7.03
CA VAL A 28 6.73 3.85 -6.01
C VAL A 28 7.91 3.07 -6.65
N GLY A 29 7.83 2.79 -7.96
CA GLY A 29 8.82 1.97 -8.67
C GLY A 29 8.62 0.48 -8.46
N ALA A 30 7.38 0.07 -8.15
CA ALA A 30 7.00 -1.34 -8.12
C ALA A 30 7.01 -1.92 -9.53
N ASN A 31 7.42 -3.18 -9.66
CA ASN A 31 7.38 -3.91 -10.94
C ASN A 31 6.27 -4.97 -10.99
N ALA A 32 5.61 -5.23 -9.86
CA ALA A 32 4.48 -6.13 -9.77
C ALA A 32 3.42 -5.57 -8.82
N VAL A 33 2.16 -5.90 -9.13
CA VAL A 33 1.01 -5.69 -8.25
C VAL A 33 0.45 -7.07 -7.94
N LEU A 34 0.42 -7.43 -6.66
CA LEU A 34 0.04 -8.75 -6.16
C LEU A 34 -1.18 -8.63 -5.25
N ASN A 35 -1.84 -9.75 -4.96
CA ASN A 35 -2.96 -9.82 -4.01
C ASN A 35 -4.05 -8.76 -4.24
N LEU A 36 -4.35 -8.46 -5.50
CA LEU A 36 -5.35 -7.46 -5.87
C LEU A 36 -6.74 -7.87 -5.38
N LYS A 37 -7.35 -7.00 -4.60
CA LYS A 37 -8.73 -7.12 -4.12
C LYS A 37 -9.51 -5.90 -4.57
N HIS A 38 -10.63 -6.15 -5.25
CA HIS A 38 -11.58 -5.10 -5.63
C HIS A 38 -12.56 -4.86 -4.50
N GLU A 39 -12.69 -3.61 -4.10
CA GLU A 39 -13.65 -3.15 -3.10
C GLU A 39 -14.72 -2.32 -3.80
N LYS A 40 -15.97 -2.64 -3.53
CA LYS A 40 -17.14 -1.94 -4.06
C LYS A 40 -17.99 -1.47 -2.89
N ASP A 41 -18.30 -0.19 -2.86
CA ASP A 41 -19.13 0.42 -1.83
C ASP A 41 -20.21 1.30 -2.47
N THR A 42 -21.19 1.77 -1.68
CA THR A 42 -22.24 2.68 -2.12
C THR A 42 -22.23 3.94 -1.28
N PHE A 43 -21.92 5.06 -1.91
CA PHE A 43 -22.00 6.37 -1.26
C PHE A 43 -23.31 7.06 -1.62
N ASN A 44 -23.68 8.04 -0.80
CA ASN A 44 -24.83 8.90 -1.03
C ASN A 44 -24.39 10.36 -1.19
N ASP A 45 -25.14 11.09 -2.00
CA ASP A 45 -25.07 12.54 -2.09
C ASP A 45 -26.53 13.05 -2.14
N GLY A 46 -27.00 13.57 -1.01
CA GLY A 46 -28.43 13.82 -0.79
C GLY A 46 -29.26 12.53 -0.91
N ASN A 47 -30.23 12.53 -1.84
CA ASN A 47 -31.08 11.37 -2.11
C ASN A 47 -30.53 10.44 -3.21
N TYR A 48 -29.39 10.78 -3.82
CA TYR A 48 -28.80 9.98 -4.88
C TYR A 48 -27.77 9.00 -4.30
N LYS A 49 -27.91 7.71 -4.64
CA LYS A 49 -26.95 6.66 -4.28
C LYS A 49 -26.12 6.30 -5.50
N TYR A 50 -24.81 6.22 -5.32
CA TYR A 50 -23.89 5.82 -6.37
C TYR A 50 -22.87 4.81 -5.87
N THR A 51 -22.47 3.91 -6.75
CA THR A 51 -21.41 2.96 -6.48
C THR A 51 -20.06 3.66 -6.57
N VAL A 52 -19.16 3.27 -5.68
CA VAL A 52 -17.75 3.60 -5.74
C VAL A 52 -16.88 2.36 -5.73
N HIS A 53 -15.68 2.49 -6.26
CA HIS A 53 -14.70 1.44 -6.46
C HIS A 53 -13.37 1.84 -5.82
N ALA A 54 -12.76 0.91 -5.10
CA ALA A 54 -11.40 1.03 -4.59
C ALA A 54 -10.68 -0.31 -4.74
N PHE A 55 -9.36 -0.31 -4.60
CA PHE A 55 -8.56 -1.51 -4.63
C PHE A 55 -7.63 -1.59 -3.43
N THR A 56 -7.47 -2.79 -2.90
CA THR A 56 -6.39 -3.13 -1.98
C THR A 56 -5.44 -4.08 -2.68
N ALA A 57 -4.15 -3.78 -2.68
CA ALA A 57 -3.15 -4.59 -3.37
C ALA A 57 -1.77 -4.47 -2.72
N ASP A 58 -0.91 -5.43 -3.00
CA ASP A 58 0.50 -5.41 -2.63
C ASP A 58 1.34 -4.88 -3.79
N LEU A 59 1.93 -3.71 -3.61
CA LEU A 59 2.93 -3.20 -4.54
C LEU A 59 4.25 -3.90 -4.24
N ALA A 60 4.86 -4.51 -5.25
CA ALA A 60 6.04 -5.33 -5.05
C ALA A 60 7.20 -4.98 -6.00
N LEU A 61 8.41 -5.10 -5.47
CA LEU A 61 9.66 -5.20 -6.20
C LEU A 61 10.13 -6.67 -6.17
N VAL A 62 9.91 -7.35 -7.28
CA VAL A 62 10.29 -8.74 -7.51
C VAL A 62 11.65 -8.78 -8.21
N THR A 63 12.53 -9.65 -7.73
CA THR A 63 13.87 -9.87 -8.27
C THR A 63 14.05 -11.35 -8.54
N GLU A 64 14.66 -11.69 -9.66
CA GLU A 64 15.03 -13.07 -9.97
C GLU A 64 16.38 -13.43 -9.35
N LYS A 65 16.57 -14.70 -9.00
CA LYS A 65 17.84 -15.23 -8.52
C LYS A 65 18.65 -15.68 -9.74
N ILE A 66 19.73 -14.98 -10.02
CA ILE A 66 20.64 -15.29 -11.12
C ILE A 66 22.01 -15.61 -10.52
N PRO A 67 22.66 -16.71 -10.89
CA PRO A 67 24.03 -17.00 -10.45
C PRO A 67 24.97 -15.91 -10.98
N CYS A 68 25.73 -15.29 -10.08
CA CYS A 68 26.74 -14.30 -10.46
C CYS A 68 28.06 -15.01 -10.79
N THR A 69 28.78 -14.51 -11.78
CA THR A 69 30.03 -15.14 -12.25
C THR A 69 31.24 -14.70 -11.44
N PHE A 70 31.18 -13.51 -10.81
CA PHE A 70 32.20 -13.02 -9.88
C PHE A 70 31.61 -12.15 -8.76
N GLU A 71 32.41 -11.93 -7.70
CA GLU A 71 31.95 -11.25 -6.47
C GLU A 71 31.54 -9.79 -6.68
N GLY A 72 32.19 -9.07 -7.60
CA GLY A 72 31.86 -7.69 -7.92
C GLY A 72 30.45 -7.51 -8.50
N GLU A 73 29.97 -8.40 -9.37
CA GLU A 73 28.59 -8.37 -9.87
C GLU A 73 27.58 -8.54 -8.74
N THR A 74 27.89 -9.44 -7.80
CA THR A 74 27.05 -9.68 -6.63
C THR A 74 26.93 -8.41 -5.79
N ARG A 75 28.05 -7.75 -5.51
CA ARG A 75 28.08 -6.50 -4.72
C ARG A 75 27.27 -5.39 -5.38
N ASP A 76 27.47 -5.20 -6.68
CA ASP A 76 26.80 -4.13 -7.43
C ASP A 76 25.30 -4.41 -7.58
N ALA A 77 24.90 -5.66 -7.81
CA ALA A 77 23.51 -6.08 -7.83
C ALA A 77 22.83 -5.86 -6.47
N LEU A 78 23.49 -6.22 -5.37
CA LEU A 78 22.97 -5.99 -4.02
C LEU A 78 22.83 -4.49 -3.70
N ALA A 79 23.81 -3.67 -4.10
CA ALA A 79 23.73 -2.22 -3.94
C ALA A 79 22.54 -1.62 -4.71
N ARG A 80 22.32 -2.06 -5.95
CA ARG A 80 21.16 -1.66 -6.78
C ARG A 80 19.83 -2.10 -6.19
N ILE A 81 19.75 -3.31 -5.64
CA ILE A 81 18.52 -3.80 -4.99
C ILE A 81 18.26 -2.96 -3.73
N LYS A 82 19.30 -2.70 -2.92
CA LYS A 82 19.17 -1.91 -1.69
C LYS A 82 18.68 -0.49 -1.99
N SER A 83 19.26 0.19 -2.98
CA SER A 83 18.84 1.55 -3.35
C SER A 83 17.40 1.60 -3.87
N ARG A 84 16.97 0.59 -4.63
CA ARG A 84 15.57 0.47 -5.07
C ARG A 84 14.61 0.22 -3.91
N LYS A 85 14.99 -0.62 -2.93
CA LYS A 85 14.17 -0.86 -1.72
C LYS A 85 14.03 0.42 -0.88
N THR A 86 15.10 1.20 -0.72
CA THR A 86 15.03 2.46 0.04
C THR A 86 14.16 3.49 -0.68
N LEU A 87 14.28 3.61 -2.01
CA LEU A 87 13.44 4.50 -2.80
C LEU A 87 11.96 4.07 -2.75
N PHE A 88 11.70 2.77 -2.86
CA PHE A 88 10.37 2.18 -2.73
C PHE A 88 9.76 2.59 -1.38
N ASN A 89 10.45 2.34 -0.27
CA ASN A 89 9.90 2.64 1.07
C ASN A 89 9.60 4.12 1.25
N HIS A 90 10.54 4.99 0.87
CA HIS A 90 10.37 6.44 1.02
C HIS A 90 9.14 6.94 0.25
N LYS A 91 8.98 6.54 -1.01
CA LYS A 91 7.83 6.96 -1.82
C LYS A 91 6.53 6.32 -1.37
N PHE A 92 6.60 5.07 -0.91
CA PHE A 92 5.44 4.33 -0.45
C PHE A 92 4.83 4.97 0.79
N GLU A 93 5.63 5.42 1.75
CA GLU A 93 5.16 6.11 2.96
C GLU A 93 4.37 7.38 2.64
N GLU A 94 4.88 8.20 1.72
CA GLU A 94 4.18 9.41 1.26
C GLU A 94 2.84 9.08 0.60
N ILE A 95 2.86 8.12 -0.32
CA ILE A 95 1.68 7.72 -1.08
C ILE A 95 0.60 7.10 -0.17
N VAL A 96 0.99 6.19 0.73
CA VAL A 96 0.04 5.57 1.68
C VAL A 96 -0.61 6.63 2.56
N ARG A 97 0.14 7.64 3.01
CA ARG A 97 -0.42 8.74 3.79
C ARG A 97 -1.47 9.51 2.97
N ILE A 98 -1.15 9.90 1.74
CA ILE A 98 -2.08 10.63 0.86
C ILE A 98 -3.36 9.81 0.59
N GLU A 99 -3.21 8.52 0.26
CA GLU A 99 -4.34 7.64 -0.04
C GLU A 99 -5.21 7.38 1.18
N SER A 100 -4.59 7.11 2.35
CA SER A 100 -5.33 6.89 3.60
C SER A 100 -6.08 8.14 4.05
N GLU A 101 -5.49 9.32 3.94
CA GLU A 101 -6.17 10.60 4.23
C GLU A 101 -7.30 10.87 3.25
N ALA A 102 -7.08 10.66 1.94
CA ALA A 102 -8.13 10.84 0.93
C ALA A 102 -9.30 9.89 1.15
N ARG A 103 -9.00 8.62 1.43
CA ARG A 103 -9.99 7.59 1.72
C ARG A 103 -10.78 7.89 3.01
N ALA A 104 -10.09 8.28 4.09
CA ALA A 104 -10.74 8.67 5.34
C ALA A 104 -11.66 9.89 5.15
N ARG A 105 -11.23 10.90 4.38
CA ARG A 105 -12.08 12.05 4.03
C ARG A 105 -13.33 11.63 3.24
N GLN A 106 -13.21 10.68 2.33
CA GLN A 106 -14.34 10.18 1.55
C GLN A 106 -15.33 9.38 2.41
N LEU A 107 -14.83 8.55 3.33
CA LEU A 107 -15.68 7.83 4.28
C LEU A 107 -16.40 8.79 5.24
N ASN A 108 -15.71 9.81 5.73
CA ASN A 108 -16.31 10.83 6.61
C ASN A 108 -17.33 11.74 5.88
N LYS A 109 -17.19 11.93 4.55
CA LYS A 109 -18.18 12.67 3.74
C LYS A 109 -19.37 11.81 3.32
N GLY A 110 -19.14 10.51 3.06
CA GLY A 110 -20.19 9.54 2.68
C GLY A 110 -20.93 8.94 3.87
N CYS A 111 -20.47 9.18 5.10
CA CYS A 111 -21.11 8.75 6.33
C CYS A 111 -20.90 9.78 7.43
N ALA A 112 -22.00 10.38 7.92
CA ALA A 112 -22.04 11.03 9.23
C ALA A 112 -21.85 10.04 10.42
N LEU A 113 -21.38 8.79 10.19
CA LEU A 113 -21.45 7.70 11.16
C LEU A 113 -20.33 6.64 11.16
N PHE A 114 -19.22 6.78 10.41
CA PHE A 114 -18.11 5.80 10.50
C PHE A 114 -16.77 6.46 10.84
N MET A 115 -16.71 7.01 12.05
CA MET A 115 -15.46 7.10 12.80
C MET A 115 -15.13 5.70 13.32
N ILE A 116 -13.83 5.32 13.31
CA ILE A 116 -13.22 4.09 13.88
C ILE A 116 -13.29 2.91 12.89
N SER A 117 -12.23 2.22 12.41
CA SER A 117 -10.81 2.12 12.74
C SER A 117 -10.09 1.28 11.68
N ILE A 118 -9.28 1.85 10.79
CA ILE A 118 -8.24 1.10 10.07
C ILE A 118 -6.98 1.97 9.93
N ILE A 119 -6.47 2.45 11.07
CA ILE A 119 -5.10 3.00 11.16
C ILE A 119 -4.51 2.47 12.47
N ALA A 120 -4.19 1.18 12.54
CA ALA A 120 -3.26 0.62 13.54
C ALA A 120 -3.03 -0.89 13.28
N ILE A 121 -2.29 -1.25 12.22
CA ILE A 121 -1.78 -2.64 12.11
C ILE A 121 -0.24 -2.71 12.04
N PRO A 122 0.55 -1.71 11.58
CA PRO A 122 2.00 -1.87 11.68
C PRO A 122 2.57 -1.54 13.08
N ALA A 123 1.99 -0.57 13.81
CA ALA A 123 2.60 -0.08 15.06
C ALA A 123 2.21 -0.88 16.32
N CYS A 124 1.01 -1.46 16.38
CA CYS A 124 0.53 -2.15 17.58
C CYS A 124 1.20 -3.53 17.79
N LEU A 125 1.59 -4.20 16.70
CA LEU A 125 2.29 -5.49 16.79
C LEU A 125 3.70 -5.36 17.36
N ILE A 126 4.38 -4.23 17.17
CA ILE A 126 5.73 -4.02 17.72
C ILE A 126 5.67 -3.81 19.24
N SER A 127 4.69 -3.04 19.74
CA SER A 127 4.55 -2.79 21.19
C SER A 127 4.18 -4.04 21.99
N VAL A 128 3.37 -4.95 21.43
CA VAL A 128 3.05 -6.23 22.10
C VAL A 128 4.27 -7.15 22.14
N TYR A 129 5.08 -7.19 21.08
CA TYR A 129 6.31 -7.99 21.06
C TYR A 129 7.38 -7.47 22.01
N GLN A 130 7.57 -6.16 22.13
CA GLN A 130 8.51 -5.58 23.10
C GLN A 130 8.07 -5.80 24.55
N TRP A 131 6.77 -5.74 24.84
CA TRP A 131 6.26 -5.91 26.21
C TRP A 131 6.34 -7.37 26.71
N ILE A 132 6.17 -8.35 25.82
CA ILE A 132 6.32 -9.78 26.18
C ILE A 132 7.81 -10.16 26.34
N GLY A 133 8.70 -9.53 25.57
CA GLY A 133 10.15 -9.78 25.64
C GLY A 133 10.81 -9.38 26.97
N GLU A 134 10.33 -8.33 27.64
CA GLU A 134 10.90 -7.86 28.92
C GLU A 134 10.41 -8.62 30.16
N ARG A 135 9.36 -9.46 30.06
CA ARG A 135 8.88 -10.27 31.21
C ARG A 135 9.47 -11.67 31.29
N PHE A 136 10.31 -12.07 30.34
CA PHE A 136 10.88 -13.43 30.25
C PHE A 136 12.42 -13.47 30.31
N ILE A 137 13.07 -12.40 30.77
CA ILE A 137 14.49 -12.40 31.16
C ILE A 137 14.60 -12.08 32.64
#